data_AF-B1VJ40-F1
#
_entry.id   AF-B1VJ40-F1
#
_cell.length_a   1.000
_cell.length_b   1.000
_cell.length_c   1.000
_cell.angle_alpha   90.00
_cell.angle_beta   90.00
_cell.angle_gamma   90.00
#
_symmetry.space_group_name_H-M   'P 1'
#
loop_
_entity.id
_entity.type
_entity.pdbx_description
1 polymer ?
#
loop_
_entity_poly.entity_id
_entity_poly.type
_entity_poly.pdbx_seq_one_letter_code
_entity_poly.pdbx_strand_id
1 'polypeptide(L)'
;MAKIYHFPQGKEKNKIKKQIKKIKGASVVKRRKETALSALKKIFFFIRVFIGVSCDVIFSMIVGLCRGVIYLTVILGGFFLIIKYNTNGGVWDGSMWFVILMLVLGSLGDVSEWCLFQRLMGTYSFKNR
;
A
#
# COMPACT_ATOMS: atom_id res chain seq x y z
N MET A 1 5.22 -15.41 74.26
CA MET A 1 5.05 -14.00 73.83
C MET A 1 4.23 -13.97 72.54
N ALA A 2 2.98 -13.53 72.60
CA ALA A 2 2.14 -13.39 71.41
C ALA A 2 2.54 -12.11 70.66
N LYS A 3 2.84 -12.21 69.36
CA LYS A 3 3.14 -11.04 68.51
C LYS A 3 1.85 -10.22 68.36
N ILE A 4 1.78 -9.08 69.04
CA ILE A 4 0.68 -8.13 68.90
C ILE A 4 0.84 -7.42 67.55
N TYR A 5 -0.03 -7.77 66.60
CA TYR A 5 -0.11 -7.06 65.32
C TYR A 5 -0.86 -5.75 65.52
N HIS A 6 -0.13 -4.64 65.52
CA HIS A 6 -0.72 -3.31 65.50
C HIS A 6 -1.31 -3.02 64.12
N PHE A 7 -2.64 -3.07 64.02
CA PHE A 7 -3.36 -2.57 62.86
C PHE A 7 -3.26 -1.04 62.81
N PRO A 8 -2.86 -0.43 61.68
CA PRO A 8 -2.75 1.02 61.56
C PRO A 8 -4.14 1.68 61.70
N GLN A 9 -4.30 2.53 62.71
CA GLN A 9 -5.53 3.28 62.98
C GLN A 9 -5.35 4.79 62.71
N GLY A 10 -6.43 5.44 62.29
CA GLY A 10 -6.45 6.89 62.06
C GLY A 10 -5.65 7.38 60.84
N LYS A 11 -4.69 8.29 61.06
CA LYS A 11 -3.98 9.04 60.00
C LYS A 11 -3.16 8.16 59.06
N GLU A 12 -2.57 7.07 59.56
CA GLU A 12 -1.79 6.13 58.73
C GLU A 12 -2.67 5.34 57.76
N LYS A 13 -3.84 4.89 58.19
CA LYS A 13 -4.82 4.20 57.34
C LYS A 13 -5.25 5.08 56.16
N ASN A 14 -5.39 6.39 56.38
CA ASN A 14 -5.73 7.35 55.32
C ASN A 14 -4.57 7.63 54.37
N LYS A 15 -3.31 7.66 54.85
CA LYS A 15 -2.12 7.75 53.99
C LYS A 15 -1.99 6.53 53.09
N ILE A 16 -2.14 5.33 53.66
CA ILE A 16 -2.09 4.06 52.92
C ILE A 16 -3.23 3.99 51.88
N LYS A 17 -4.46 4.37 52.25
CA LYS A 17 -5.58 4.47 51.28
C LYS A 17 -5.30 5.44 50.14
N LYS A 18 -4.72 6.62 50.41
CA LYS A 18 -4.35 7.61 49.36
C LYS A 18 -3.30 7.06 48.40
N GLN A 19 -2.27 6.39 48.92
CA GLN A 19 -1.23 5.77 48.10
C GLN A 19 -1.79 4.63 47.24
N ILE A 20 -2.63 3.75 47.81
CA ILE A 20 -3.30 2.69 47.06
C ILE A 20 -4.22 3.27 45.97
N LYS A 21 -4.94 4.37 46.24
CA LYS A 21 -5.76 5.06 45.23
C LYS A 21 -4.91 5.64 44.08
N LYS A 22 -3.74 6.21 44.38
CA LYS A 22 -2.78 6.69 43.37
C LYS A 22 -2.27 5.55 42.48
N ILE A 23 -1.91 4.41 43.09
CA ILE A 23 -1.43 3.22 42.37
C ILE A 23 -2.55 2.63 41.49
N LYS A 24 -3.78 2.52 42.02
CA LYS A 24 -4.96 2.10 41.23
C LYS A 24 -5.22 3.05 40.06
N GLY A 25 -5.18 4.37 40.28
CA GLY A 25 -5.37 5.37 39.24
C GLY A 25 -4.32 5.29 38.13
N ALA A 26 -3.05 5.05 38.48
CA ALA A 26 -1.97 4.92 37.50
C ALA A 26 -2.16 3.73 36.54
N SER A 27 -2.72 2.61 37.02
CA SER A 27 -3.04 1.46 36.18
C SER A 27 -4.13 1.76 35.13
N VAL A 28 -5.14 2.57 35.50
CA VAL A 28 -6.23 2.97 34.61
C VAL A 28 -5.73 3.94 33.54
N VAL A 29 -4.84 4.86 33.90
CA VAL A 29 -4.23 5.81 32.96
C VAL A 29 -3.31 5.09 31.96
N LYS A 30 -2.52 4.10 32.41
CA LYS A 30 -1.71 3.26 31.51
C LYS A 30 -2.59 2.48 30.53
N ARG A 31 -3.65 1.83 31.01
CA ARG A 31 -4.61 1.12 30.16
C ARG A 31 -5.22 2.03 29.10
N ARG A 32 -5.69 3.23 29.46
CA ARG A 32 -6.24 4.21 28.51
C ARG A 32 -5.22 4.66 27.46
N LYS A 33 -3.96 4.89 27.87
CA LYS A 33 -2.87 5.21 26.94
C LYS A 33 -2.59 4.06 25.97
N GLU A 34 -2.57 2.82 26.44
CA GLU A 34 -2.40 1.64 25.59
C GLU A 34 -3.58 1.46 24.62
N THR A 35 -4.81 1.69 25.06
CA THR A 35 -5.99 1.66 24.19
C THR A 35 -5.93 2.75 23.12
N ALA A 36 -5.54 3.97 23.50
CA ALA A 36 -5.36 5.08 22.56
C ALA A 36 -4.22 4.83 21.57
N LEU A 37 -3.11 4.25 22.03
CA LEU A 37 -1.95 3.93 21.19
C LEU A 37 -2.25 2.77 20.24
N SER A 38 -3.06 1.79 20.67
CA SER A 38 -3.60 0.73 19.81
C SER A 38 -4.53 1.28 18.74
N ALA A 39 -5.44 2.18 19.10
CA ALA A 39 -6.32 2.86 18.16
C ALA A 39 -5.54 3.68 17.12
N LEU A 40 -4.52 4.43 17.55
CA LEU A 40 -3.62 5.18 16.67
C LEU A 40 -2.86 4.27 15.71
N LYS A 41 -2.33 3.13 16.18
CA LYS A 41 -1.68 2.14 15.31
C LYS A 41 -2.65 1.59 14.26
N LYS A 42 -3.90 1.34 14.65
CA LYS A 42 -4.95 0.86 13.73
C LYS A 42 -5.26 1.90 12.66
N ILE A 43 -5.42 3.16 13.04
CA ILE A 43 -5.65 4.28 12.12
C ILE A 43 -4.45 4.45 11.18
N PHE A 44 -3.23 4.39 11.70
CA PHE A 44 -2.01 4.47 10.90
C PHE A 44 -1.93 3.35 9.87
N PHE A 45 -2.32 2.12 10.24
CA PHE A 45 -2.40 1.01 9.30
C PHE A 45 -3.42 1.26 8.19
N PHE A 46 -4.62 1.76 8.53
CA PHE A 46 -5.63 2.12 7.54
C PHE A 46 -5.15 3.21 6.58
N ILE A 47 -4.50 4.26 7.10
CA ILE A 47 -3.93 5.33 6.27
C ILE A 47 -2.88 4.75 5.33
N ARG A 48 -2.00 3.88 5.83
CA ARG A 48 -0.96 3.23 5.01
C ARG A 48 -1.54 2.37 3.90
N VAL A 49 -2.58 1.60 4.19
CA VAL A 49 -3.32 0.79 3.20
C VAL A 49 -3.98 1.69 2.17
N PHE A 50 -4.68 2.73 2.61
CA PHE A 50 -5.39 3.66 1.75
C PHE A 50 -4.45 4.37 0.77
N ILE A 51 -3.29 4.83 1.24
CA ILE A 51 -2.27 5.44 0.39
C ILE A 51 -1.73 4.42 -0.62
N GLY A 52 -1.39 3.21 -0.18
CA GLY A 52 -0.86 2.17 -1.08
C GLY A 52 -1.85 1.79 -2.19
N VAL A 53 -3.12 1.59 -1.84
CA VAL A 53 -4.20 1.31 -2.80
C VAL A 53 -4.40 2.47 -3.76
N SER A 54 -4.45 3.71 -3.25
CA SER A 54 -4.67 4.89 -4.08
C SER A 54 -3.53 5.08 -5.09
N CYS A 55 -2.28 4.91 -4.66
CA CYS A 55 -1.13 4.97 -5.55
C CYS A 55 -1.15 3.87 -6.61
N ASP A 56 -1.50 2.62 -6.26
CA ASP A 56 -1.61 1.53 -7.23
C ASP A 56 -2.72 1.80 -8.28
N VAL A 57 -3.86 2.35 -7.87
CA VAL A 57 -4.95 2.71 -8.80
C VAL A 57 -4.53 3.84 -9.74
N ILE A 58 -3.90 4.91 -9.22
CA ILE A 58 -3.42 6.03 -10.04
C ILE A 58 -2.35 5.56 -11.02
N PHE A 59 -1.41 4.73 -10.56
CA PHE A 59 -0.36 4.19 -11.41
C PHE A 59 -0.94 3.29 -12.51
N SER A 60 -1.91 2.45 -12.17
CA SER A 60 -2.63 1.61 -13.15
C SER A 60 -3.40 2.45 -14.18
N MET A 61 -4.01 3.57 -13.77
CA MET A 61 -4.65 4.51 -14.70
C MET A 61 -3.63 5.15 -15.66
N ILE A 62 -2.47 5.61 -15.16
CA ILE A 62 -1.42 6.21 -16.00
C ILE A 62 -0.89 5.18 -17.01
N VAL A 63 -0.58 3.97 -16.54
CA VAL A 63 -0.13 2.88 -17.42
C VAL A 63 -1.21 2.52 -18.43
N GLY A 64 -2.48 2.50 -18.02
CA GLY A 64 -3.64 2.31 -18.90
C GLY A 64 -3.73 3.36 -20.00
N LEU A 65 -3.52 4.64 -19.67
CA LEU A 65 -3.45 5.73 -20.66
C LEU A 65 -2.26 5.57 -21.61
N CYS A 66 -1.06 5.27 -21.09
CA CYS A 66 0.12 4.98 -21.91
C CYS A 66 -0.13 3.81 -22.86
N ARG A 67 -0.79 2.75 -22.39
CA ARG A 67 -1.20 1.61 -23.22
C ARG A 67 -2.23 1.99 -24.27
N GLY A 68 -3.20 2.83 -23.94
CA GLY A 68 -4.16 3.37 -24.91
C GLY A 68 -3.44 4.10 -26.06
N VAL A 69 -2.44 4.92 -25.73
CA VAL A 69 -1.58 5.57 -26.72
C VAL A 69 -0.77 4.55 -27.53
N ILE A 70 -0.21 3.52 -26.89
CA ILE A 70 0.52 2.45 -27.60
C ILE A 70 -0.40 1.73 -28.59
N TYR A 71 -1.62 1.35 -28.20
CA TYR A 71 -2.57 0.71 -29.12
C TYR A 71 -2.95 1.59 -30.31
N LEU A 72 -3.14 2.90 -30.07
CA LEU A 72 -3.32 3.87 -31.16
C LEU A 72 -2.11 3.91 -32.09
N THR A 73 -0.89 3.94 -31.55
CA THR A 73 0.34 3.89 -32.36
C THR A 73 0.50 2.55 -33.08
N VAL A 74 -0.04 1.45 -32.57
CA VAL A 74 -0.02 0.15 -33.24
C VAL A 74 -0.89 0.16 -34.48
N ILE A 75 -2.10 0.70 -34.38
CA ILE A 75 -3.03 0.83 -35.51
C ILE A 75 -2.43 1.77 -36.58
N LEU A 76 -1.92 2.93 -36.16
CA LEU A 76 -1.27 3.90 -37.06
C LEU A 76 -0.01 3.33 -37.71
N GLY A 77 0.83 2.62 -36.94
CA GLY A 77 2.05 1.97 -37.44
C GLY A 77 1.76 0.86 -38.44
N GLY A 78 0.70 0.07 -38.22
CA GLY A 78 0.21 -0.93 -39.17
C GLY A 78 -0.26 -0.30 -40.49
N PHE A 79 -1.02 0.79 -40.42
CA PHE A 79 -1.41 1.56 -41.61
C PHE A 79 -0.19 2.10 -42.36
N PHE A 80 0.80 2.63 -41.64
CA PHE A 80 2.02 3.17 -42.23
C PHE A 80 2.85 2.09 -42.93
N LEU A 81 2.92 0.89 -42.35
CA LEU A 81 3.57 -0.29 -42.94
C LEU A 81 2.91 -0.70 -44.26
N ILE A 82 1.57 -0.76 -44.30
CA ILE A 82 0.81 -1.11 -45.51
C ILE A 82 1.05 -0.11 -46.63
N ILE A 83 0.98 1.19 -46.32
CA ILE A 83 1.25 2.25 -47.29
C ILE A 83 2.67 2.09 -47.83
N LYS A 84 3.66 2.03 -46.93
CA LYS A 84 5.07 1.95 -47.30
C LYS A 84 5.39 0.69 -48.11
N TYR A 85 4.76 -0.44 -47.79
CA TYR A 85 4.91 -1.70 -48.52
C TYR A 85 4.42 -1.57 -49.97
N ASN A 86 3.26 -0.94 -50.17
CA ASN A 86 2.73 -0.68 -51.51
C ASN A 86 3.57 0.35 -52.27
N THR A 87 4.12 1.37 -51.61
CA THR A 87 4.99 2.36 -52.26
C THR A 87 6.34 1.79 -52.68
N ASN A 88 6.87 0.81 -51.94
CA ASN A 88 8.11 0.10 -52.27
C ASN A 88 7.92 -1.07 -53.26
N GLY A 89 6.76 -1.20 -53.89
CA GLY A 89 6.49 -2.29 -54.86
C GLY A 89 6.46 -3.69 -54.23
N GLY A 90 6.11 -3.79 -52.96
CA GLY A 90 6.01 -5.07 -52.24
C GLY A 90 7.33 -5.59 -51.66
N VAL A 91 8.37 -4.75 -51.62
CA VAL A 91 9.67 -5.10 -51.02
C VAL A 91 9.73 -4.60 -49.57
N TRP A 92 10.08 -5.52 -48.67
CA TRP A 92 10.30 -5.21 -47.25
C TRP A 92 11.64 -4.50 -47.05
N ASP A 93 11.61 -3.33 -46.42
CA ASP A 93 12.79 -2.53 -46.10
C ASP A 93 13.17 -2.66 -44.62
N GLY A 94 14.45 -2.47 -44.27
CA GLY A 94 14.96 -2.56 -42.90
C GLY A 94 14.24 -1.61 -41.93
N SER A 95 13.78 -0.47 -42.42
CA SER A 95 12.96 0.48 -41.67
C SER A 95 11.57 -0.08 -41.30
N MET A 96 10.99 -1.00 -42.09
CA MET A 96 9.72 -1.67 -41.77
C MET A 96 9.91 -2.71 -40.66
N TRP A 97 11.03 -3.43 -40.69
CA TRP A 97 11.40 -4.38 -39.63
C TRP A 97 11.59 -3.68 -38.28
N PHE A 98 12.18 -2.48 -38.28
CA PHE A 98 12.31 -1.66 -37.08
C PHE A 98 10.95 -1.24 -36.50
N VAL A 99 10.00 -0.86 -37.37
CA VAL A 99 8.62 -0.54 -36.94
C VAL A 99 7.94 -1.76 -36.34
N ILE A 100 8.06 -2.94 -36.95
CA ILE A 100 7.52 -4.20 -36.38
C ILE A 100 8.12 -4.51 -35.01
N LEU A 101 9.44 -4.36 -34.86
CA LEU A 101 10.12 -4.58 -33.57
C LEU A 101 9.58 -3.64 -32.48
N MET A 102 9.39 -2.36 -32.80
CA MET A 102 8.81 -1.38 -31.88
C MET A 102 7.36 -1.71 -31.51
N LEU A 103 6.57 -2.20 -32.47
CA LEU A 103 5.19 -2.65 -32.23
C LEU A 103 5.14 -3.86 -31.29
N VAL A 104 6.00 -4.86 -31.50
CA VAL A 104 6.08 -6.06 -30.66
C VAL A 104 6.52 -5.70 -29.24
N LEU A 105 7.55 -4.87 -29.09
CA LEU A 105 8.02 -4.40 -27.79
C LEU A 105 6.95 -3.60 -27.03
N GLY A 106 6.17 -2.77 -27.74
CA GLY A 106 5.04 -2.04 -27.14
C GLY A 106 3.89 -2.95 -26.66
N SER A 107 3.72 -4.13 -27.29
CA SER A 107 2.65 -5.08 -26.95
C SER A 107 2.97 -5.97 -25.74
N LEU A 108 4.25 -6.13 -25.39
CA LEU A 108 4.67 -7.03 -24.30
C LEU A 108 4.48 -6.37 -22.93
N GLY A 109 3.77 -7.05 -22.04
CA GLY A 109 3.71 -6.76 -20.60
C GLY A 109 2.29 -6.63 -20.08
N ASP A 110 1.75 -7.63 -19.42
CA ASP A 110 0.52 -7.45 -18.66
C ASP A 110 0.87 -6.79 -17.32
N VAL A 111 0.37 -5.57 -17.11
CA VAL A 111 0.63 -4.75 -15.91
C VAL A 111 -0.59 -4.79 -14.97
N SER A 112 -1.66 -5.48 -15.36
CA SER A 112 -2.92 -5.54 -14.60
C SER A 112 -2.76 -6.14 -13.19
N GLU A 113 -1.70 -6.91 -12.96
CA GLU A 113 -1.40 -7.54 -11.67
C GLU A 113 -0.32 -6.82 -10.85
N TRP A 114 0.17 -5.66 -11.30
CA TRP A 114 1.26 -4.96 -10.61
C TRP A 114 0.75 -4.15 -9.41
N CYS A 115 0.53 -4.83 -8.28
CA CYS A 115 0.31 -4.18 -6.98
C CYS A 115 1.65 -3.75 -6.33
N LEU A 116 2.42 -2.92 -7.03
CA LEU A 116 3.77 -2.52 -6.63
C LEU A 116 3.79 -1.71 -5.34
N PHE A 117 2.87 -0.76 -5.16
CA PHE A 117 2.83 0.09 -3.97
C PHE A 117 2.25 -0.63 -2.76
N GLN A 118 1.27 -1.52 -2.95
CA GLN A 118 0.83 -2.44 -1.88
C GLN A 118 1.96 -3.37 -1.42
N ARG A 119 2.79 -3.89 -2.34
CA ARG A 119 3.97 -4.70 -2.00
C ARG A 119 5.02 -3.86 -1.25
N LEU A 120 5.33 -2.66 -1.73
CA LEU A 120 6.28 -1.75 -1.10
C LEU A 120 5.83 -1.34 0.32
N MET A 121 4.52 -1.15 0.52
CA MET A 121 3.94 -0.78 1.80
C MET A 121 3.72 -1.97 2.74
N GLY A 122 4.01 -3.20 2.30
CA GLY A 122 3.80 -4.42 3.09
C GLY A 122 2.32 -4.67 3.42
N THR A 123 1.40 -4.06 2.67
CA THR A 123 -0.06 -4.19 2.83
C THR A 123 -0.65 -5.18 1.84
N TYR A 124 0.17 -5.71 0.93
CA TYR A 124 -0.22 -6.73 -0.03
C TYR A 124 -0.52 -8.05 0.69
N SER A 125 -1.81 -8.39 0.77
CA SER A 125 -2.24 -9.71 1.21
C SER A 125 -2.35 -10.59 -0.03
N PHE A 126 -1.38 -11.49 -0.21
CA PHE A 126 -1.48 -12.59 -1.17
C PHE A 126 -2.53 -13.57 -0.65
N LYS A 127 -3.81 -13.20 -0.71
CA LYS A 127 -4.90 -14.11 -0.41
C LYS A 127 -5.09 -14.95 -1.67
N ASN A 128 -4.40 -16.10 -1.68
CA ASN A 128 -4.48 -17.14 -2.70
C ASN A 128 -5.87 -17.19 -3.33
N ARG A 129 -5.94 -16.90 -4.63
CA ARG A 129 -6.94 -17.54 -5.49
C ARG A 129 -6.63 -19.03 -5.56
#